data_AF-A0A1S6EWM2-F1
#
_entry.id   AF-A0A1S6EWM2-F1
#
_cell.length_a   1.000
_cell.length_b   1.000
_cell.length_c   1.000
_cell.angle_alpha   90.00
_cell.angle_beta   90.00
_cell.angle_gamma   90.00
#
_symmetry.space_group_name_H-M   'P 1'
#
loop_
_entity.id
_entity.type
_entity.pdbx_description
1 polymer ?
#
loop_
_entity_poly.entity_id
_entity_poly.type
_entity_poly.pdbx_seq_one_letter_code
_entity_poly.pdbx_strand_id
1 'polypeptide(L)'
;MMIEMFLVLAMAGQDPSVAVSPEIAPDPSGADLECSSLMAISLGTANSADQARSLTGGLMYFLGRLEARVPHEDWPARIETHIRERGIDGVFASADRCSAELARAGNMIPAIGQGVTRVLN
;
A
#
# COMPACT_ATOMS: atom_id res chain seq x y z
N MET A 1 -12.44 62.32 -35.14
CA MET A 1 -13.38 62.54 -34.01
C MET A 1 -14.02 61.18 -33.71
N MET A 2 -13.89 60.70 -32.45
CA MET A 2 -14.45 59.46 -31.85
C MET A 2 -13.87 58.11 -32.36
N ILE A 3 -13.09 57.30 -31.62
CA ILE A 3 -13.09 56.75 -30.23
C ILE A 3 -13.99 55.50 -30.08
N GLU A 4 -13.41 54.46 -29.44
CA GLU A 4 -13.93 53.13 -29.03
C GLU A 4 -14.04 52.08 -30.16
N MET A 5 -13.59 50.82 -30.01
CA MET A 5 -13.64 49.96 -28.83
C MET A 5 -12.60 48.83 -28.97
N PHE A 6 -11.63 48.78 -28.05
CA PHE A 6 -10.72 47.65 -27.90
C PHE A 6 -11.48 46.48 -27.26
N LEU A 7 -11.78 45.43 -28.03
CA LEU A 7 -12.20 44.14 -27.49
C LEU A 7 -11.01 43.17 -27.49
N VAL A 8 -10.47 42.93 -26.30
CA VAL A 8 -9.51 41.88 -26.01
C VAL A 8 -10.22 40.54 -26.19
N LEU A 9 -9.79 39.72 -27.16
CA LEU A 9 -10.12 38.28 -27.18
C LEU A 9 -8.86 37.48 -26.85
N ALA A 10 -8.95 36.76 -25.74
CA ALA A 10 -7.91 35.96 -25.13
C ALA A 10 -7.66 34.64 -25.90
N MET A 11 -6.39 34.28 -26.01
CA MET A 11 -5.81 32.96 -25.74
C MET A 11 -6.49 31.72 -26.36
N ALA A 12 -6.06 31.32 -27.55
CA ALA A 12 -6.19 29.95 -28.03
C ALA A 12 -4.89 29.17 -27.76
N GLY A 13 -4.68 28.78 -26.50
CA GLY A 13 -3.74 27.73 -26.14
C GLY A 13 -4.47 26.39 -26.12
N GLN A 14 -4.56 25.72 -27.26
CA GLN A 14 -5.06 24.35 -27.33
C GLN A 14 -3.87 23.41 -27.18
N ASP A 15 -3.47 23.12 -25.93
CA ASP A 15 -2.65 21.95 -25.67
C ASP A 15 -3.56 20.71 -25.77
N PRO A 16 -3.29 19.76 -26.67
CA PRO A 16 -3.98 18.49 -26.65
C PRO A 16 -3.48 17.71 -25.43
N SER A 17 -4.17 17.87 -24.31
CA SER A 17 -4.07 16.94 -23.19
C SER A 17 -4.52 15.56 -23.69
N VAL A 18 -3.55 14.75 -24.12
CA VAL A 18 -3.73 13.31 -24.31
C VAL A 18 -4.19 12.79 -22.95
N ALA A 19 -5.47 12.47 -22.84
CA ALA A 19 -5.99 11.72 -21.73
C ALA A 19 -5.33 10.34 -21.77
N VAL A 20 -4.24 10.18 -21.04
CA VAL A 20 -3.70 8.87 -20.71
C VAL A 20 -4.77 8.23 -19.84
N SER A 21 -5.64 7.42 -20.44
CA SER A 21 -6.47 6.50 -19.69
C SER A 21 -5.48 5.64 -18.89
N PRO A 22 -5.49 5.69 -17.55
CA PRO A 22 -4.61 4.83 -16.80
C PRO A 22 -5.01 3.40 -17.16
N GLU A 23 -4.11 2.70 -17.85
CA GLU A 23 -4.15 1.26 -17.91
C GLU A 23 -4.18 0.82 -16.45
N ILE A 24 -5.30 0.21 -16.03
CA ILE A 24 -5.50 -0.25 -14.66
C ILE A 24 -4.43 -1.31 -14.44
N ALA A 25 -3.28 -0.89 -13.89
CA ALA A 25 -2.26 -1.81 -13.41
C ALA A 25 -2.96 -2.83 -12.50
N PRO A 26 -2.59 -4.12 -12.56
CA PRO A 26 -3.19 -5.14 -11.70
C PRO A 26 -3.14 -4.65 -10.26
N ASP A 27 -4.30 -4.62 -9.60
CA ASP A 27 -4.51 -3.92 -8.35
C ASP A 27 -3.48 -4.35 -7.28
N PRO A 28 -2.41 -3.55 -7.06
CA PRO A 28 -1.35 -3.92 -6.11
C PRO A 28 -1.88 -3.91 -4.67
N SER A 29 -3.05 -3.31 -4.47
CA SER A 29 -3.85 -3.32 -3.25
C SER A 29 -4.30 -4.74 -2.88
N GLY A 30 -4.65 -5.58 -3.86
CA GLY A 30 -5.14 -6.94 -3.59
C GLY A 30 -4.09 -7.84 -2.94
N ALA A 31 -2.86 -7.80 -3.45
CA ALA A 31 -1.74 -8.59 -2.94
C ALA A 31 -1.36 -8.20 -1.49
N ASP A 32 -1.35 -6.91 -1.17
CA ASP A 32 -1.04 -6.43 0.17
C ASP A 32 -2.24 -6.60 1.12
N LEU A 33 -3.48 -6.54 0.62
CA LEU A 33 -4.70 -6.83 1.38
C LEU A 33 -4.78 -8.31 1.80
N GLU A 34 -4.43 -9.23 0.90
CA GLU A 34 -4.31 -10.66 1.23
C GLU A 34 -3.29 -10.87 2.36
N CYS A 35 -2.10 -10.26 2.25
CA CYS A 35 -1.07 -10.42 3.26
C CYS A 35 -1.43 -9.74 4.59
N SER A 36 -2.07 -8.58 4.56
CA SER A 36 -2.60 -7.91 5.76
C SER A 36 -3.66 -8.78 6.44
N SER A 37 -4.54 -9.39 5.66
CA SER A 37 -5.58 -10.30 6.16
C SER A 37 -4.98 -11.54 6.81
N LEU A 38 -3.96 -12.14 6.19
CA LEU A 38 -3.24 -13.27 6.76
C LEU A 38 -2.58 -12.90 8.10
N MET A 39 -1.89 -11.76 8.17
CA MET A 39 -1.27 -11.29 9.40
C MET A 39 -2.30 -11.00 10.49
N ALA A 40 -3.45 -10.42 10.14
CA ALA A 40 -4.53 -10.11 11.07
C ALA A 40 -5.14 -11.39 11.68
N ILE A 41 -5.45 -12.40 10.86
CA ILE A 41 -5.92 -13.71 11.37
C ILE A 41 -4.86 -14.34 12.29
N SER A 42 -3.61 -14.39 11.82
CA SER A 42 -2.51 -15.01 12.57
C SER A 42 -2.31 -14.33 13.91
N LEU A 43 -2.40 -12.99 13.95
CA LEU A 43 -2.27 -12.19 15.16
C LEU A 43 -3.38 -12.50 16.18
N GLY A 44 -4.62 -12.69 15.71
CA GLY A 44 -5.75 -13.11 16.56
C GLY A 44 -5.56 -14.48 17.22
N THR A 45 -4.66 -15.31 16.67
CA THR A 45 -4.33 -16.65 17.19
C THR A 45 -2.95 -16.74 17.83
N ALA A 46 -2.24 -15.61 17.99
CA ALA A 46 -0.89 -15.61 18.53
C ALA A 46 -0.85 -16.14 19.97
N ASN A 47 0.09 -17.06 20.25
CA ASN A 47 0.18 -17.75 21.54
C ASN A 47 1.34 -17.24 22.43
N SER A 48 2.09 -16.25 21.95
CA SER A 48 3.19 -15.61 22.69
C SER A 48 3.33 -14.15 22.31
N ALA A 49 3.90 -13.36 23.23
CA ALA A 49 4.15 -11.94 22.98
C ALA A 49 5.15 -11.72 21.83
N ASP A 50 6.15 -12.59 21.68
CA ASP A 50 7.12 -12.49 20.59
C ASP A 50 6.49 -12.79 19.24
N GLN A 51 5.65 -13.82 19.15
CA GLN A 51 4.88 -14.09 17.94
C GLN A 51 3.96 -12.91 17.60
N ALA A 52 3.23 -12.37 18.58
CA ALA A 52 2.35 -11.22 18.37
C ALA A 52 3.12 -9.99 17.88
N ARG A 53 4.32 -9.71 18.43
CA ARG A 53 5.19 -8.62 17.96
C ARG A 53 5.64 -8.82 16.53
N SER A 54 6.10 -10.02 16.18
CA SER A 54 6.53 -10.34 14.80
C SER A 54 5.38 -10.18 13.81
N LEU A 55 4.20 -10.70 14.13
CA LEU A 55 3.00 -10.58 13.30
C LEU A 55 2.50 -9.13 13.19
N THR A 56 2.59 -8.36 14.28
CA THR A 56 2.28 -6.93 14.27
C THR A 56 3.21 -6.17 13.32
N GLY A 57 4.51 -6.48 13.34
CA GLY A 57 5.47 -5.90 12.39
C GLY A 57 5.13 -6.24 10.94
N GLY A 58 4.75 -7.49 10.67
CA GLY A 58 4.29 -7.91 9.34
C GLY A 58 3.01 -7.19 8.90
N LEU A 59 2.02 -7.06 9.79
CA LEU A 59 0.79 -6.32 9.52
C LEU A 59 1.09 -4.84 9.23
N MET A 60 1.95 -4.19 10.02
CA MET A 60 2.33 -2.79 9.81
C MET A 60 3.05 -2.58 8.48
N TYR A 61 3.89 -3.53 8.05
CA TYR A 61 4.56 -3.46 6.75
C TYR A 61 3.55 -3.42 5.59
N PHE A 62 2.60 -4.36 5.55
CA PHE A 62 1.62 -4.41 4.46
C PHE A 62 0.58 -3.29 4.56
N LEU A 63 0.13 -2.96 5.78
CA LEU A 63 -0.78 -1.84 6.01
C LEU A 63 -0.16 -0.50 5.58
N GLY A 64 1.13 -0.27 5.88
CA GLY A 64 1.83 0.93 5.42
C GLY A 64 1.90 1.03 3.90
N ARG A 65 2.05 -0.10 3.19
CA ARG A 65 2.00 -0.13 1.72
C ARG A 65 0.60 0.17 1.18
N LEU A 66 -0.44 -0.35 1.83
CA LEU A 66 -1.83 -0.06 1.49
C LEU A 66 -2.14 1.43 1.69
N GLU A 67 -1.83 1.98 2.86
CA GLU A 67 -2.04 3.39 3.20
C GLU A 67 -1.27 4.34 2.26
N ALA A 68 -0.06 3.97 1.85
CA ALA A 68 0.72 4.76 0.88
C ALA A 68 0.06 4.83 -0.51
N ARG A 69 -0.81 3.88 -0.87
CA ARG A 69 -1.52 3.86 -2.16
C ARG A 69 -2.91 4.47 -2.07
N VAL A 70 -3.66 4.13 -1.02
CA VAL A 70 -4.99 4.67 -0.76
C VAL A 70 -5.04 5.22 0.67
N PRO A 71 -4.66 6.49 0.86
CA PRO A 71 -4.66 7.09 2.19
C PRO A 71 -6.08 7.22 2.74
N HIS A 72 -6.20 7.14 4.07
CA HIS A 72 -7.45 7.34 4.82
C HIS A 72 -8.57 6.33 4.53
N GLU A 73 -8.25 5.20 3.89
CA GLU A 73 -9.19 4.09 3.71
C GLU A 73 -9.42 3.37 5.05
N ASP A 74 -10.64 2.85 5.25
CA ASP A 74 -10.95 1.99 6.40
C ASP A 74 -10.39 0.57 6.19
N TRP A 75 -9.07 0.44 6.34
CA TRP A 75 -8.36 -0.83 6.19
C TRP A 75 -8.84 -1.91 7.15
N PRO A 76 -9.14 -1.64 8.44
CA PRO A 76 -9.75 -2.64 9.31
C PRO A 76 -11.03 -3.24 8.71
N ALA A 77 -11.97 -2.41 8.23
CA ALA A 77 -13.20 -2.90 7.62
C ALA A 77 -12.94 -3.64 6.29
N ARG A 78 -11.98 -3.18 5.48
CA ARG A 78 -11.58 -3.86 4.24
C ARG A 78 -10.96 -5.23 4.49
N ILE A 79 -10.05 -5.34 5.46
CA ILE A 79 -9.42 -6.60 5.87
C ILE A 79 -10.48 -7.56 6.39
N GLU A 80 -11.37 -7.10 7.27
CA GLU A 80 -12.45 -7.93 7.81
C GLU A 80 -13.37 -8.45 6.69
N THR A 81 -13.72 -7.58 5.74
CA THR A 81 -14.54 -7.94 4.57
C THR A 81 -13.83 -8.97 3.70
N HIS A 82 -12.54 -8.76 3.41
CA HIS A 82 -11.74 -9.70 2.64
C HIS A 82 -11.68 -11.10 3.30
N ILE A 83 -11.46 -11.16 4.63
CA ILE A 83 -11.45 -12.41 5.39
C ILE A 83 -12.81 -13.12 5.29
N ARG A 84 -13.92 -12.38 5.41
CA ARG A 84 -15.27 -12.96 5.27
C ARG A 84 -15.54 -13.53 3.89
N GLU A 85 -15.14 -12.81 2.84
CA GLU A 85 -15.39 -13.20 1.45
C GLU A 85 -14.56 -14.41 1.03
N ARG A 86 -13.30 -14.48 1.49
CA ARG A 86 -12.36 -15.54 1.11
C ARG A 86 -12.45 -16.77 2.02
N GLY A 87 -12.91 -16.59 3.26
CA GLY A 87 -12.77 -17.57 4.32
C GLY A 87 -11.32 -17.74 4.77
N ILE A 88 -11.13 -18.42 5.90
CA ILE A 88 -9.80 -18.63 6.50
C ILE A 88 -8.86 -19.33 5.52
N ASP A 89 -9.27 -20.47 4.96
CA ASP A 89 -8.44 -21.24 4.03
C ASP A 89 -8.07 -20.43 2.77
N GLY A 90 -9.00 -19.61 2.28
CA GLY A 90 -8.77 -18.76 1.12
C GLY A 90 -7.76 -17.63 1.36
N VAL A 91 -7.63 -17.16 2.61
CA VAL A 91 -6.59 -16.21 3.03
C VAL A 91 -5.25 -16.92 3.23
N PHE A 92 -5.27 -18.12 3.83
CA PHE A 92 -4.05 -18.91 4.04
C PHE A 92 -3.40 -19.42 2.75
N ALA A 93 -4.14 -19.47 1.64
CA ALA A 93 -3.58 -19.77 0.31
C ALA A 93 -2.44 -18.84 -0.11
N SER A 94 -2.37 -17.62 0.45
CA SER A 94 -1.32 -16.63 0.15
C SER A 94 -0.12 -16.69 1.12
N ALA A 95 -0.08 -17.64 2.06
CA ALA A 95 0.91 -17.68 3.14
C ALA A 95 2.37 -17.75 2.66
N ASP A 96 2.68 -18.62 1.69
CA ASP A 96 4.04 -18.76 1.17
C ASP A 96 4.52 -17.48 0.49
N ARG A 97 3.65 -16.82 -0.28
CA ARG A 97 3.97 -15.53 -0.92
C ARG A 97 4.22 -14.44 0.12
N CYS A 98 3.30 -14.27 1.07
CA CYS A 98 3.38 -13.21 2.07
C CYS A 98 4.60 -13.38 3.00
N SER A 99 4.92 -14.62 3.37
CA SER A 99 6.12 -14.91 4.17
C SER A 99 7.41 -14.65 3.39
N ALA A 100 7.47 -15.00 2.09
CA ALA A 100 8.61 -14.68 1.24
C ALA A 100 8.82 -13.16 1.07
N GLU A 101 7.74 -12.39 0.93
CA GLU A 101 7.81 -10.92 0.89
C GLU A 101 8.34 -10.33 2.19
N LEU A 102 7.84 -10.79 3.35
CA LEU A 102 8.35 -10.35 4.65
C LEU A 102 9.81 -10.75 4.88
N ALA A 103 10.22 -11.95 4.47
CA ALA A 103 11.60 -12.38 4.57
C ALA A 103 12.53 -11.50 3.72
N ARG A 104 12.13 -11.18 2.48
CA ARG A 104 12.86 -10.23 1.63
C ARG A 104 12.95 -8.85 2.27
N ALA A 105 11.86 -8.34 2.85
CA ALA A 105 11.85 -7.06 3.54
C ALA A 105 12.76 -7.06 4.78
N GLY A 106 12.68 -8.11 5.60
CA GLY A 106 13.49 -8.28 6.80
C GLY A 106 14.99 -8.33 6.51
N ASN A 107 15.40 -8.93 5.40
CA ASN A 107 16.81 -8.98 4.98
C ASN A 107 17.41 -7.61 4.67
N MET A 108 16.59 -6.59 4.37
CA MET A 108 17.07 -5.22 4.11
C MET A 108 17.36 -4.44 5.40
N ILE A 109 16.68 -4.75 6.51
CA ILE A 109 16.74 -3.96 7.75
C ILE A 109 18.16 -3.90 8.35
N PRO A 110 18.91 -5.01 8.48
CA PRO A 110 20.27 -4.97 9.01
C PRO A 110 21.21 -4.10 8.16
N ALA A 111 21.07 -4.16 6.82
CA ALA A 111 21.89 -3.37 5.91
C ALA A 111 21.62 -1.87 6.07
N ILE A 112 20.37 -1.47 6.26
CA ILE A 112 19.99 -0.09 6.57
C ILE A 112 20.63 0.35 7.89
N GLY A 113 20.50 -0.46 8.95
CA GLY A 113 21.08 -0.17 10.26
C GLY A 113 22.60 0.03 10.20
N GLN A 114 23.31 -0.87 9.54
CA GLN A 114 24.76 -0.75 9.32
C GLN A 114 25.12 0.51 8.52
N GLY A 115 24.29 0.87 7.53
CA GLY A 115 24.41 2.11 6.78
C GLY A 115 24.35 3.34 7.69
N VAL A 116 23.34 3.42 8.55
CA VAL A 116 23.15 4.53 9.49
C VAL A 116 24.29 4.60 10.51
N THR A 117 24.75 3.48 11.06
CA THR A 117 25.89 3.45 12.00
C THR A 117 27.16 4.06 11.40
N ARG A 118 27.39 3.92 10.09
CA ARG A 118 28.53 4.55 9.41
C ARG A 118 28.42 6.07 9.29
N VAL A 119 27.21 6.62 9.30
CA VAL A 119 26.98 8.09 9.25
C VAL A 119 27.15 8.72 10.64
N LEU A 120 26.98 7.93 11.71
CA LEU A 120 27.04 8.41 13.09
C LEU A 120 28.45 8.38 13.71
N ASN A 121 29.43 7.74 13.05
CA ASN A 121 30.83 7.66 13.49
C ASN A 121 31.73 8.45 12.54
#